data_AF-A0A839IU64-F1
#
_entry.id   AF-A0A839IU64-F1
#
_cell.length_a   1.000
_cell.length_b   1.000
_cell.length_c   1.000
_cell.angle_alpha   90.00
_cell.angle_beta   90.00
_cell.angle_gamma   90.00
#
_symmetry.space_group_name_H-M   'P 1'
#
loop_
_entity.id
_entity.type
_entity.pdbx_description
1 polymer ?
#
loop_
_entity_poly.entity_id
_entity_poly.type
_entity_poly.pdbx_seq_one_letter_code
_entity_poly.pdbx_strand_id
1 'polypeptide(L)'
;MSNNLLASWHSNHNKRLVSTVLPDGCRDVILKIMGSEKPVCFVSPLFDIPETVYIEVNTRFQGFPLKPGVEIKETELVDYFQDKPVAASELAEVLDDFTSLSPAVDEALACLASDVYSIKQASNRLGVSTRTLQWLILT
;
A
#
# COMPACT_ATOMS: atom_id res chain seq x y z
N MET A 1 1.31 -9.19 13.70
CA MET A 1 1.55 -8.62 12.35
C MET A 1 0.19 -8.31 11.78
N SER A 2 0.00 -7.08 11.28
CA SER A 2 -1.24 -6.68 10.63
C SER A 2 -1.64 -7.67 9.53
N ASN A 3 -2.91 -8.09 9.52
CA ASN A 3 -3.42 -9.01 8.49
C ASN A 3 -3.44 -8.39 7.08
N ASN A 4 -3.35 -7.07 7.00
CA ASN A 4 -3.38 -6.30 5.76
C ASN A 4 -1.98 -6.01 5.21
N LEU A 5 -0.92 -6.31 5.96
CA LEU A 5 0.46 -6.10 5.55
C LEU A 5 0.98 -7.28 4.72
N LEU A 6 1.66 -7.00 3.59
CA LEU A 6 2.33 -8.02 2.78
C LEU A 6 3.75 -8.29 3.26
N ALA A 7 4.49 -7.24 3.57
CA ALA A 7 5.90 -7.29 3.95
C ALA A 7 6.31 -5.98 4.62
N SER A 8 7.61 -5.86 4.92
CA SER A 8 8.23 -4.58 5.21
C SER A 8 9.56 -4.48 4.47
N TRP A 9 9.93 -3.27 4.07
CA TRP A 9 11.20 -2.99 3.41
C TRP A 9 11.84 -1.75 4.01
N HIS A 10 13.16 -1.64 3.89
CA HIS A 10 13.89 -0.45 4.30
C HIS A 10 14.99 -0.14 3.29
N SER A 11 15.29 1.14 3.13
CA SER A 11 16.41 1.59 2.29
C SER A 11 17.11 2.79 2.93
N ASN A 12 18.41 2.92 2.61
CA ASN A 12 19.23 4.02 3.11
C ASN A 12 20.07 4.56 1.95
N HIS A 13 19.98 5.86 1.73
CA HIS A 13 20.57 6.54 0.59
C HIS A 13 21.51 7.65 1.07
N ASN A 14 22.82 7.46 0.85
CA ASN A 14 23.86 8.44 1.18
C ASN A 14 24.26 9.33 -0.02
N LYS A 15 23.55 9.22 -1.13
CA LYS A 15 23.73 9.99 -2.36
C LYS A 15 22.37 10.28 -2.96
N ARG A 16 22.28 11.37 -3.71
CA ARG A 16 21.10 11.64 -4.54
C ARG A 16 20.91 10.53 -5.56
N LEU A 17 19.70 10.01 -5.68
CA LEU A 17 19.34 8.95 -6.62
C LEU A 17 18.04 9.32 -7.34
N VAL A 18 17.92 8.88 -8.58
CA VAL A 18 16.67 8.85 -9.33
C VAL A 18 16.28 7.38 -9.48
N SER A 19 15.03 7.06 -9.17
CA SER A 19 14.49 5.70 -9.30
C SER A 19 13.14 5.73 -9.99
N THR A 20 12.74 4.59 -10.56
CA THR A 20 11.41 4.39 -11.12
C THR A 20 10.61 3.48 -10.19
N VAL A 21 9.38 3.89 -9.87
CA VAL A 21 8.38 3.08 -9.18
C VAL A 21 7.44 2.50 -10.25
N LEU A 22 7.24 1.19 -10.24
CA LEU A 22 6.35 0.51 -11.18
C LEU A 22 4.98 0.27 -10.53
N PRO A 23 3.88 0.32 -11.29
CA PRO A 23 2.57 -0.15 -10.82
C PRO A 23 2.60 -1.63 -10.43
N ASP A 24 2.30 -1.92 -9.17
CA ASP A 24 2.22 -3.28 -8.63
C ASP A 24 0.85 -3.61 -8.01
N GLY A 25 -0.10 -2.66 -8.06
CA GLY A 25 -1.44 -2.80 -7.49
C GLY A 25 -1.48 -2.68 -5.96
N CYS A 26 -0.37 -2.32 -5.32
CA CYS A 26 -0.27 -2.14 -3.88
C CYS A 26 -0.12 -0.66 -3.52
N ARG A 27 -0.28 -0.38 -2.23
CA ARG A 27 0.03 0.93 -1.64
C ARG A 27 0.84 0.72 -0.39
N ASP A 28 1.76 1.63 -0.15
CA ASP A 28 2.71 1.55 0.94
C ASP A 28 2.44 2.66 1.95
N VAL A 29 2.47 2.33 3.23
CA VAL A 29 2.70 3.33 4.27
C VAL A 29 4.20 3.49 4.41
N ILE A 30 4.71 4.71 4.24
CA ILE A 30 6.14 4.99 4.15
C ILE A 30 6.54 5.98 5.23
N LEU A 31 7.52 5.60 6.04
CA LEU A 31 8.26 6.49 6.91
C LEU A 31 9.53 6.96 6.19
N LYS A 32 9.64 8.28 5.98
CA LYS A 32 10.83 8.93 5.43
C LYS A 32 11.53 9.72 6.53
N ILE A 33 12.85 9.52 6.66
CA ILE A 33 13.70 10.24 7.60
C ILE A 33 14.84 10.86 6.81
N MET A 34 14.98 12.18 6.85
CA MET A 34 16.08 12.91 6.22
C MET A 34 17.06 13.40 7.29
N GLY A 35 18.26 12.82 7.34
CA GLY A 35 19.27 13.17 8.35
C GLY A 35 18.76 12.98 9.79
N SER A 36 18.73 14.06 10.57
CA SER A 36 18.23 14.11 11.96
C SER A 36 16.84 14.77 12.07
N GLU A 37 16.14 14.95 10.96
CA GLU A 37 14.80 15.54 10.95
C GLU A 37 13.76 14.58 11.52
N LYS A 38 12.60 15.14 11.88
CA LYS A 38 11.45 14.34 12.31
C LYS A 38 11.00 13.42 11.18
N PRO A 39 10.71 12.13 11.45
CA PRO A 39 10.14 11.23 10.44
C PRO A 39 8.86 11.82 9.85
N VAL A 40 8.72 11.72 8.53
CA VAL A 40 7.50 12.05 7.79
C VAL A 40 6.83 10.75 7.40
N CYS A 41 5.57 10.57 7.80
CA CYS A 41 4.73 9.47 7.38
C CYS A 41 3.84 9.92 6.21
N PHE A 42 3.74 9.09 5.18
CA PHE A 42 2.82 9.30 4.07
C PHE A 42 2.43 7.96 3.45
N VAL A 43 1.36 7.96 2.67
CA VAL A 43 0.90 6.80 1.92
C VAL A 43 1.25 6.99 0.45
N SER A 44 1.80 5.97 -0.20
CA SER A 44 2.03 6.03 -1.64
C SER A 44 0.69 6.12 -2.39
N PRO A 45 0.64 6.81 -3.54
CA PRO A 45 -0.51 6.70 -4.42
C PRO A 45 -0.61 5.26 -4.96
N LEU A 46 -1.80 4.90 -5.44
CA LEU A 46 -1.95 3.72 -6.29
C LEU A 46 -1.51 4.11 -7.69
N PHE A 47 -0.31 3.68 -8.08
CA PHE A 47 0.24 4.00 -9.39
C PHE A 47 -0.47 3.19 -10.49
N ASP A 48 -0.90 3.86 -11.55
CA ASP A 48 -1.43 3.26 -12.78
C ASP A 48 -0.40 3.29 -13.93
N ILE A 49 0.62 4.15 -13.81
CA ILE A 49 1.77 4.27 -14.70
C ILE A 49 3.10 4.30 -13.93
N PRO A 50 4.23 3.93 -14.57
CA PRO A 50 5.55 4.10 -13.96
C PRO A 50 5.84 5.56 -13.62
N GLU A 51 6.30 5.80 -12.38
CA GLU A 51 6.61 7.14 -11.89
C GLU A 51 8.08 7.30 -11.53
N THR A 52 8.63 8.49 -11.80
CA THR A 52 10.01 8.82 -11.47
C THR A 52 10.08 9.54 -10.13
N VAL A 53 10.85 8.97 -9.20
CA VAL A 53 11.05 9.54 -7.87
C VAL A 53 12.49 10.01 -7.68
N TYR A 54 12.63 11.15 -7.02
CA TYR A 54 13.91 11.74 -6.66
C TYR A 54 14.16 11.54 -5.17
N ILE A 55 15.30 10.93 -4.84
CA ILE A 55 15.68 10.63 -3.46
C ILE A 55 16.83 11.54 -3.06
N GLU A 56 16.64 12.26 -1.96
CA GLU A 56 17.62 13.17 -1.39
C GLU A 56 18.77 12.42 -0.70
N VAL A 57 19.86 13.16 -0.47
CA VAL A 57 21.01 12.63 0.28
C VAL A 57 20.66 12.46 1.75
N ASN A 58 21.20 11.41 2.38
CA ASN A 58 20.98 11.07 3.78
C ASN A 58 19.51 10.76 4.11
N THR A 59 18.79 10.18 3.14
CA THR A 59 17.40 9.75 3.31
C THR A 59 17.33 8.26 3.65
N ARG A 60 16.55 7.94 4.67
CA ARG A 60 16.14 6.58 5.00
C ARG A 60 14.65 6.44 4.77
N PHE A 61 14.27 5.33 4.17
CA PHE A 61 12.87 4.94 4.02
C PHE A 61 12.62 3.63 4.75
N GLN A 62 11.43 3.51 5.31
CA GLN A 62 10.87 2.24 5.72
C GLN A 62 9.44 2.18 5.22
N GLY A 63 9.15 1.17 4.40
CA GLY A 63 7.84 0.98 3.80
C GLY A 63 7.16 -0.29 4.28
N PHE A 64 5.84 -0.20 4.28
CA PHE A 64 4.92 -1.21 4.76
C PHE A 64 3.87 -1.44 3.65
N PRO A 65 4.18 -2.26 2.63
CA PRO A 65 3.27 -2.55 1.54
C PRO A 65 2.04 -3.29 2.06
N LEU A 66 0.87 -2.74 1.74
CA LEU A 66 -0.43 -3.31 2.07
C LEU A 66 -0.91 -4.21 0.94
N LYS A 67 -1.76 -5.19 1.27
CA LYS A 67 -2.43 -6.03 0.29
C LYS A 67 -3.21 -5.16 -0.71
N PRO A 68 -3.29 -5.57 -1.99
CA PRO A 68 -4.16 -4.91 -2.96
C PRO A 68 -5.61 -4.84 -2.45
N GLY A 69 -6.28 -3.71 -2.70
CA GLY A 69 -7.67 -3.49 -2.28
C GLY A 69 -7.87 -3.11 -0.80
N VAL A 70 -6.79 -2.92 -0.04
CA VAL A 70 -6.89 -2.37 1.32
C VAL A 70 -7.30 -0.90 1.26
N GLU A 71 -8.39 -0.57 1.95
CA GLU A 71 -8.80 0.80 2.23
C GLU A 71 -7.99 1.35 3.40
N ILE A 72 -7.55 2.60 3.29
CA ILE A 72 -6.67 3.26 4.26
C ILE A 72 -7.33 4.55 4.71
N LYS A 73 -7.46 4.75 6.02
CA LYS A 73 -7.85 6.04 6.61
C LYS A 73 -6.65 6.99 6.62
N GLU A 74 -6.22 7.41 5.42
CA GLU A 74 -4.93 8.09 5.21
C GLU A 74 -4.73 9.32 6.09
N THR A 75 -5.73 10.19 6.18
CA THR A 75 -5.64 11.41 7.00
C THR A 75 -5.45 11.07 8.47
N GLU A 76 -6.29 10.18 9.02
CA GLU A 76 -6.20 9.76 10.43
C GLU A 76 -4.87 9.07 10.73
N LEU A 77 -4.38 8.24 9.80
CA LEU A 77 -3.09 7.57 9.90
C LEU A 77 -1.95 8.57 9.94
N VAL A 78 -1.90 9.50 8.97
CA VAL A 78 -0.83 10.50 8.88
C VAL A 78 -0.84 11.41 10.10
N ASP A 79 -2.01 11.87 10.53
CA ASP A 79 -2.16 12.73 11.72
C ASP A 79 -1.68 12.00 12.99
N TYR A 80 -2.00 10.71 13.14
CA TYR A 80 -1.52 9.90 14.26
C TYR A 80 0.02 9.88 14.37
N PHE A 81 0.72 9.79 13.24
CA PHE A 81 2.19 9.81 13.20
C PHE A 81 2.80 11.21 13.26
N GLN A 82 2.03 12.25 12.91
CA GLN A 82 2.45 13.62 13.17
C GLN A 82 2.47 13.92 14.67
N ASP A 83 1.48 13.45 15.43
CA ASP A 83 1.36 13.76 16.85
C ASP A 83 2.23 12.87 17.75
N LYS A 84 2.58 11.66 17.29
CA LYS A 84 3.40 10.71 18.03
C LYS A 84 4.61 10.27 17.20
N PRO A 85 5.85 10.51 17.67
CA PRO A 85 7.02 9.88 17.08
C PRO A 85 7.02 8.39 17.42
N VAL A 86 6.31 7.61 16.63
CA VAL A 86 6.17 6.16 16.76
C VAL A 86 7.38 5.50 16.12
N ALA A 87 7.97 4.52 16.80
CA ALA A 87 9.04 3.74 16.22
C ALA A 87 8.51 2.89 15.06
N ALA A 88 9.32 2.63 14.04
CA ALA A 88 8.83 1.87 12.89
C ALA A 88 8.39 0.43 13.24
N SER A 89 8.87 -0.14 14.35
CA SER A 89 8.39 -1.41 14.90
C SER A 89 6.94 -1.35 15.39
N GLU A 90 6.52 -0.21 15.91
CA GLU A 90 5.15 0.03 16.42
C GLU A 90 4.18 0.36 15.28
N LEU A 91 4.68 0.83 14.13
CA LEU A 91 3.83 1.17 12.98
C LEU A 91 3.02 -0.04 12.50
N ALA A 92 3.64 -1.22 12.39
CA ALA A 92 2.96 -2.44 11.97
C ALA A 92 1.88 -2.92 12.94
N GLU A 93 1.93 -2.50 14.21
CA GLU A 93 0.94 -2.87 15.23
C GLU A 93 -0.30 -1.98 15.17
N VAL A 94 -0.13 -0.70 14.82
CA VAL A 94 -1.25 0.25 14.73
C VAL A 94 -1.90 0.30 13.35
N LEU A 95 -1.26 -0.24 12.30
CA LEU A 95 -1.80 -0.21 10.94
C LEU A 95 -3.19 -0.87 10.81
N ASP A 96 -3.49 -1.89 11.60
CA ASP A 96 -4.81 -2.53 11.59
C ASP A 96 -5.95 -1.57 12.02
N ASP A 97 -5.66 -0.56 12.84
CA ASP A 97 -6.67 0.42 13.29
C ASP A 97 -7.09 1.40 12.17
N PHE A 98 -6.22 1.56 11.17
CA PHE A 98 -6.38 2.50 10.06
C PHE A 98 -6.62 1.82 8.72
N THR A 99 -6.63 0.49 8.67
CA THR A 99 -6.77 -0.27 7.43
C THR A 99 -7.89 -1.27 7.50
N SER A 100 -8.60 -1.44 6.39
CA SER A 100 -9.62 -2.48 6.25
C SER A 100 -9.58 -3.08 4.87
N LEU A 101 -9.79 -4.40 4.80
CA LEU A 101 -9.93 -5.11 3.54
C LEU A 101 -11.34 -5.72 3.49
N SER A 102 -12.11 -5.33 2.48
CA SER A 102 -13.43 -5.92 2.25
C SER A 102 -13.27 -7.39 1.85
N PRO A 103 -13.96 -8.33 2.52
CA PRO A 103 -13.90 -9.75 2.14
C PRO A 103 -14.30 -10.00 0.68
N ALA A 104 -15.22 -9.20 0.13
CA ALA A 104 -15.63 -9.30 -1.26
C ALA A 104 -14.52 -8.89 -2.23
N VAL A 105 -13.70 -7.90 -1.85
CA VAL A 105 -12.55 -7.45 -2.64
C VAL A 105 -11.42 -8.48 -2.57
N ASP A 106 -11.12 -8.99 -1.36
CA ASP A 106 -10.13 -10.06 -1.17
C ASP A 106 -10.50 -11.32 -1.96
N GLU A 107 -11.76 -11.75 -1.88
CA GLU A 107 -12.26 -12.89 -2.66
C GLU A 107 -12.20 -12.63 -4.17
N ALA A 108 -12.57 -11.43 -4.62
CA ALA A 108 -12.52 -11.07 -6.04
C ALA A 108 -11.09 -11.10 -6.59
N LEU A 109 -10.13 -10.52 -5.86
CA LEU A 109 -8.71 -10.52 -6.21
C LEU A 109 -8.13 -11.94 -6.18
N ALA A 110 -8.46 -12.73 -5.16
CA ALA A 110 -8.05 -14.14 -5.09
C ALA A 110 -8.61 -14.96 -6.26
N CYS A 111 -9.86 -14.72 -6.66
CA CYS A 111 -10.46 -15.36 -7.83
C CYS A 111 -9.74 -14.98 -9.13
N LEU A 112 -9.42 -13.69 -9.32
CA LEU A 112 -8.67 -13.22 -10.48
C LEU A 112 -7.24 -13.74 -10.55
N ALA A 113 -6.59 -13.94 -9.40
CA ALA A 113 -5.26 -14.54 -9.30
C ALA A 113 -5.26 -16.07 -9.45
N SER A 114 -6.43 -16.72 -9.50
CA SER A 114 -6.56 -18.17 -9.67
C SER A 114 -6.53 -18.58 -11.15
N ASP A 115 -6.80 -19.86 -11.45
CA ASP A 115 -6.87 -20.41 -12.81
C ASP A 115 -8.13 -19.97 -13.59
N VAL A 116 -8.36 -18.67 -13.68
CA VAL A 116 -9.38 -18.05 -14.54
C VAL A 116 -8.71 -17.40 -15.75
N TYR A 117 -9.30 -17.58 -16.92
CA TYR A 117 -8.74 -17.10 -18.20
C TYR A 117 -9.49 -15.88 -18.76
N SER A 118 -10.55 -15.43 -18.07
CA SER A 118 -11.29 -14.24 -18.47
C SER A 118 -12.06 -13.61 -17.31
N ILE A 119 -12.33 -12.31 -17.42
CA ILE A 119 -13.20 -11.57 -16.48
C ILE A 119 -14.59 -12.19 -16.39
N LYS A 120 -15.12 -12.71 -17.51
CA LYS A 120 -16.43 -13.39 -17.53
C LYS A 120 -16.41 -14.69 -16.72
N GLN A 121 -15.32 -15.44 -16.77
CA GLN A 121 -15.17 -16.66 -15.97
C GLN A 121 -15.07 -16.31 -14.49
N ALA A 122 -14.27 -15.31 -14.13
CA ALA A 122 -14.14 -14.82 -12.76
C ALA A 122 -15.49 -14.34 -12.20
N SER A 123 -16.22 -13.52 -12.96
CA SER A 123 -17.53 -12.99 -12.55
C SER A 123 -18.56 -14.12 -12.36
N ASN A 124 -18.59 -15.10 -13.27
CA ASN A 124 -19.45 -16.28 -13.12
C ASN A 124 -19.11 -17.10 -11.87
N ARG A 125 -17.82 -17.28 -11.57
CA ARG A 125 -17.37 -18.01 -10.39
C ARG A 125 -17.74 -17.31 -9.08
N LEU A 126 -17.68 -15.98 -9.08
CA LEU A 126 -18.07 -15.12 -7.95
C LEU A 126 -19.59 -14.89 -7.86
N GLY A 127 -20.38 -15.37 -8.82
CA GLY A 127 -21.83 -15.16 -8.83
C GLY A 127 -22.27 -13.71 -9.07
N VAL A 128 -21.42 -12.89 -9.71
CA VAL A 128 -21.68 -11.46 -9.96
C VAL A 128 -21.62 -11.13 -11.45
N SER A 129 -22.16 -9.98 -11.84
CA SER A 129 -21.97 -9.46 -13.20
C SER A 129 -20.53 -8.97 -13.41
N THR A 130 -20.07 -8.95 -14.67
CA THR A 130 -18.76 -8.35 -15.01
C THR A 130 -18.67 -6.88 -14.59
N ARG A 131 -19.78 -6.15 -14.68
CA ARG A 131 -19.89 -4.77 -14.20
C ARG A 131 -19.66 -4.73 -12.69
N THR A 132 -20.37 -5.55 -11.91
CA THR A 132 -20.21 -5.60 -10.45
C THR A 132 -18.78 -5.95 -10.05
N LEU A 133 -18.14 -6.91 -10.72
CA LEU A 133 -16.73 -7.25 -10.48
C LEU A 133 -15.80 -6.07 -10.75
N GLN A 134 -16.03 -5.32 -11.83
CA GLN A 134 -15.28 -4.11 -12.14
C GLN A 134 -15.45 -3.04 -11.03
N TRP A 135 -16.68 -2.80 -10.58
CA TRP A 135 -16.95 -1.86 -9.48
C TRP A 135 -16.29 -2.27 -8.16
N LEU A 136 -16.18 -3.57 -7.88
CA LEU A 136 -15.50 -4.03 -6.66
C LEU A 136 -13.99 -3.75 -6.66
N ILE A 137 -13.36 -3.63 -7.83
CA ILE A 137 -11.89 -3.57 -7.94
C ILE A 137 -11.38 -2.16 -8.25
N LEU A 138 -12.17 -1.35 -8.94
CA LEU A 138 -11.75 -0.02 -9.43
C LEU A 138 -12.31 1.15 -8.59
N THR A 139 -12.86 0.88 -7.41
CA THR A 139 -13.33 1.92 -6.47
C THR A 139 -12.28 2.31 -5.46
#